data_AF-A0A8C2U859-F1
#
_entry.id   AF-A0A8C2U859-F1
#
_cell.length_a   1.000
_cell.length_b   1.000
_cell.length_c   1.000
_cell.angle_alpha   90.00
_cell.angle_beta   90.00
_cell.angle_gamma   90.00
#
_symmetry.space_group_name_H-M   'P 1'
#
loop_
_entity.id
_entity.type
_entity.pdbx_description
1 polymer ?
#
loop_
_entity_poly.entity_id
_entity_poly.type
_entity_poly.pdbx_seq_one_letter_code
_entity_poly.pdbx_strand_id
1 'polypeptide(L)'
;MGCIMSCPRLHYEWLRVAHGLNMSDVKNFAVIYLVDITEVPDFNKMYELYDPCTVMFFFRNKHITIDLGTGNNNKINWAMENKQEMIDIIETVYRGARKGRGLVVSPKDYSTKYRY
;
A
#
# COMPACT_ATOMS: atom_id res chain seq x y z
N MET A 1 5.27 -3.41 -10.80
CA MET A 1 5.45 -3.19 -9.34
C MET A 1 4.42 -4.05 -8.63
N GLY A 2 4.78 -4.75 -7.56
CA GLY A 2 3.83 -5.52 -6.77
C GLY A 2 3.36 -4.69 -5.58
N CYS A 3 2.07 -4.59 -5.36
CA CYS A 3 1.47 -4.07 -4.14
C CYS A 3 0.87 -5.27 -3.41
N ILE A 4 1.36 -5.56 -2.20
CA ILE A 4 0.82 -6.62 -1.36
C ILE A 4 -0.02 -5.95 -0.29
N MET A 5 -1.30 -6.29 -0.27
CA MET A 5 -2.25 -5.82 0.71
C MET A 5 -2.65 -6.99 1.61
N SER A 6 -2.39 -6.85 2.90
CA SER A 6 -2.76 -7.83 3.90
C SER A 6 -4.07 -7.41 4.58
N CYS A 7 -5.13 -8.20 4.43
CA CYS A 7 -6.41 -7.95 5.12
C CYS A 7 -6.97 -9.28 5.64
N PRO A 8 -7.14 -9.47 6.96
CA PRO A 8 -7.56 -10.74 7.55
C PRO A 8 -9.04 -11.05 7.38
N ARG A 9 -9.94 -10.09 7.09
CA ARG A 9 -11.39 -10.40 7.02
C ARG A 9 -12.31 -9.29 6.52
N LEU A 10 -12.05 -8.68 5.37
CA LEU A 10 -13.03 -7.78 4.74
C LEU A 10 -13.14 -8.03 3.24
N HIS A 11 -13.77 -9.16 2.89
CA HIS A 11 -14.20 -9.46 1.52
C HIS A 11 -15.31 -8.50 1.03
N TYR A 12 -15.93 -7.70 1.91
CA TYR A 12 -17.12 -6.90 1.62
C TYR A 12 -16.93 -5.37 1.62
N GLU A 13 -15.95 -4.80 2.34
CA GLU A 13 -15.70 -3.35 2.28
C GLU A 13 -14.85 -2.94 1.06
N TRP A 14 -14.00 -3.85 0.54
CA TRP A 14 -13.21 -3.63 -0.68
C TRP A 14 -14.03 -3.70 -1.97
N LEU A 15 -15.14 -4.44 -2.02
CA LEU A 15 -16.04 -4.43 -3.19
C LEU A 15 -16.56 -3.01 -3.48
N ARG A 16 -16.71 -2.13 -2.48
CA ARG A 16 -17.14 -0.73 -2.69
C ARG A 16 -16.03 0.17 -3.25
N VAL A 17 -14.76 -0.12 -2.95
CA VAL A 17 -13.60 0.60 -3.51
C VAL A 17 -13.24 0.06 -4.90
N ALA A 18 -13.28 -1.27 -5.09
CA ALA A 18 -13.00 -1.95 -6.36
C ALA A 18 -14.07 -1.70 -7.43
N HIS A 19 -15.36 -1.59 -7.09
CA HIS A 19 -16.43 -1.31 -8.08
C HIS A 19 -16.38 0.07 -8.73
N GLY A 20 -15.48 0.96 -8.31
CA GLY A 20 -15.26 2.22 -9.01
C GLY A 20 -13.80 2.63 -9.13
N LEU A 21 -12.87 1.69 -8.98
CA LEU A 21 -11.52 1.85 -9.51
C LEU A 21 -11.55 1.19 -10.90
N ASN A 22 -11.47 1.99 -11.96
CA ASN A 22 -11.29 1.44 -13.29
C ASN A 22 -9.95 0.72 -13.31
N MET A 23 -9.99 -0.62 -13.30
CA MET A 23 -8.80 -1.48 -13.27
C MET A 23 -7.86 -1.24 -14.46
N SER A 24 -8.34 -0.53 -15.49
CA SER A 24 -7.55 -0.02 -16.63
C SER A 24 -6.49 1.01 -16.26
N ASP A 25 -6.70 1.81 -15.22
CA ASP A 25 -5.81 2.96 -14.92
C ASP A 25 -4.50 2.53 -14.24
N VAL A 26 -4.53 1.42 -13.50
CA VAL A 26 -3.38 0.92 -12.70
C VAL A 26 -2.68 -0.28 -13.36
N LYS A 27 -3.31 -0.90 -14.36
CA LYS A 27 -2.87 -2.16 -15.00
C LYS A 27 -1.48 -2.09 -15.61
N ASN A 28 -1.04 -0.91 -16.04
CA ASN A 28 0.20 -0.73 -16.79
C ASN A 28 1.45 -0.67 -15.91
N PHE A 29 1.32 -0.44 -14.60
CA PHE A 29 2.49 -0.20 -13.73
C PHE A 29 2.46 -0.96 -12.40
N ALA A 30 1.29 -1.37 -11.90
CA ALA A 30 1.17 -2.13 -10.66
C ALA A 30 0.27 -3.36 -10.76
N VAL A 31 0.62 -4.37 -9.97
CA VAL A 31 -0.15 -5.60 -9.73
C VAL A 31 -0.49 -5.61 -8.25
N ILE A 32 -1.77 -5.79 -7.93
CA ILE A 32 -2.26 -5.82 -6.54
C ILE A 32 -2.52 -7.28 -6.16
N TYR A 33 -1.93 -7.70 -5.04
CA TYR A 33 -2.16 -9.00 -4.43
C TYR A 33 -2.86 -8.80 -3.10
N LEU A 34 -3.87 -9.63 -2.85
CA LEU A 34 -4.53 -9.74 -1.56
C LEU A 34 -3.94 -10.96 -0.85
N VAL A 35 -3.52 -10.76 0.39
CA VAL A 35 -2.95 -11.82 1.24
C VAL A 35 -3.71 -11.82 2.55
N ASP A 36 -4.19 -12.99 2.97
CA ASP A 36 -4.78 -13.17 4.29
C ASP A 36 -3.68 -13.53 5.29
N ILE A 37 -3.55 -12.73 6.37
CA ILE A 37 -2.56 -12.94 7.43
C ILE A 37 -2.88 -14.16 8.31
N THR A 38 -4.10 -14.68 8.24
CA THR A 38 -4.53 -15.89 8.95
C THR A 38 -4.17 -17.15 8.18
N GLU A 39 -4.25 -17.11 6.84
CA GLU A 39 -3.84 -18.22 5.98
C GLU A 39 -2.32 -18.28 5.80
N VAL A 40 -1.64 -17.13 5.72
CA VAL A 40 -0.19 -17.04 5.54
C VAL A 40 0.45 -16.25 6.69
N PRO A 41 0.66 -16.87 7.87
CA PRO A 41 1.17 -16.19 9.05
C PRO A 41 2.70 -15.98 9.04
N ASP A 42 3.42 -16.62 8.11
CA ASP A 42 4.89 -16.64 8.06
C ASP A 42 5.53 -15.24 8.01
N PHE A 43 4.83 -14.28 7.42
CA PHE A 43 5.28 -12.91 7.24
C PHE A 43 4.92 -11.98 8.41
N ASN A 44 4.07 -12.43 9.34
CA ASN A 44 3.53 -11.56 10.39
C ASN A 44 4.60 -11.07 11.36
N LYS A 45 5.55 -11.93 11.74
CA LYS A 45 6.65 -11.55 12.64
C LYS A 45 7.72 -10.71 11.94
N MET A 46 8.03 -11.02 10.68
CA MET A 46 9.07 -10.31 9.92
C MET A 46 8.65 -8.89 9.55
N TYR A 47 7.39 -8.71 9.15
CA TYR A 47 6.85 -7.42 8.76
C TYR A 47 5.98 -6.77 9.84
N GLU A 48 5.94 -7.31 11.06
CA GLU A 48 5.15 -6.80 12.20
C GLU A 48 3.68 -6.53 11.83
N LEU A 49 3.03 -7.50 11.19
CA LEU A 49 1.65 -7.39 10.71
C LEU A 49 0.67 -7.67 11.87
N TYR A 50 0.44 -6.66 12.70
CA TYR A 50 -0.54 -6.73 13.80
C TYR A 50 -1.80 -5.91 13.51
N ASP A 51 -1.74 -5.00 12.55
CA ASP A 51 -2.85 -4.14 12.15
C ASP A 51 -3.89 -4.90 11.28
N PRO A 52 -5.17 -4.51 11.34
CA PRO A 52 -6.24 -5.16 10.58
C PRO A 52 -6.16 -4.94 9.06
N CYS A 53 -5.39 -3.97 8.58
CA CYS A 53 -5.12 -3.79 7.16
C CYS A 53 -3.72 -3.23 7.02
N THR A 54 -2.89 -3.84 6.20
CA THR A 54 -1.61 -3.25 5.83
C THR A 54 -1.39 -3.28 4.33
N VAL A 55 -0.77 -2.23 3.79
CA VAL A 55 -0.34 -2.17 2.40
C VAL A 55 1.17 -1.99 2.35
N MET A 56 1.82 -2.89 1.63
CA MET A 56 3.27 -2.90 1.41
C MET A 56 3.58 -2.89 -0.08
N PHE A 57 4.68 -2.25 -0.45
CA PHE A 57 5.09 -2.09 -1.84
C PHE A 57 6.39 -2.81 -2.13
N PHE A 58 6.40 -3.56 -3.22
CA PHE A 58 7.54 -4.35 -3.66
C PHE A 58 7.89 -4.05 -5.12
N PHE A 59 9.19 -3.87 -5.37
CA PHE A 59 9.72 -3.68 -6.71
C PHE A 59 10.99 -4.50 -6.90
N ARG A 60 11.00 -5.40 -7.89
CA ARG A 60 12.15 -6.30 -8.18
C ARG A 60 12.67 -7.03 -6.92
N ASN A 61 11.75 -7.63 -6.16
CA ASN A 61 12.03 -8.33 -4.90
C ASN A 61 12.62 -7.47 -3.76
N LYS A 62 12.53 -6.14 -3.88
CA LYS A 62 12.90 -5.19 -2.82
C LYS A 62 11.65 -4.54 -2.25
N HIS A 63 11.57 -4.47 -0.92
CA HIS A 63 10.59 -3.67 -0.21
C HIS A 63 10.90 -2.18 -0.41
N ILE A 64 9.90 -1.40 -0.82
CA ILE A 64 10.03 0.05 -1.00
C ILE A 64 9.37 0.75 0.17
N THR A 65 10.14 1.52 0.92
CA THR A 65 9.62 2.34 2.01
C THR A 65 9.04 3.64 1.46
N ILE A 66 7.96 4.10 2.08
CA ILE A 66 7.27 5.32 1.68
C ILE A 66 7.23 6.26 2.86
N ASP A 67 7.78 7.45 2.70
CA ASP A 67 7.63 8.52 3.67
C ASP A 67 6.29 9.22 3.43
N LEU A 68 5.35 8.96 4.35
CA LEU A 68 3.99 9.51 4.35
C LEU A 68 3.81 10.62 5.40
N GLY A 69 4.84 10.93 6.18
CA GLY A 69 4.77 11.87 7.30
C GLY A 69 4.02 11.35 8.54
N THR A 70 3.60 10.08 8.56
CA THR A 70 2.96 9.42 9.72
C THR A 70 3.96 8.84 10.72
N GLY A 71 5.25 8.87 10.39
CA GLY A 71 6.34 8.31 11.20
C GLY A 71 6.62 6.82 10.96
N ASN A 72 5.69 6.08 10.34
CA ASN A 72 5.91 4.71 9.90
C ASN A 72 6.07 4.65 8.37
N ASN A 73 7.29 4.39 7.91
CA ASN A 73 7.62 4.40 6.49
C ASN A 73 7.60 3.02 5.85
N ASN A 74 7.40 1.96 6.65
CA ASN A 74 7.50 0.59 6.17
C ASN A 74 6.17 0.08 5.60
N LYS A 75 5.03 0.58 6.09
CA LYS A 75 3.71 0.10 5.68
C LYS A 75 2.67 1.18 5.85
N ILE A 76 1.57 1.04 5.12
CA ILE A 76 0.35 1.84 5.32
C ILE A 76 -0.61 0.98 6.12
N ASN A 77 -0.96 1.38 7.34
CA ASN A 77 -1.82 0.61 8.25
C ASN A 77 -3.27 1.13 8.36
N TRP A 78 -3.66 2.08 7.51
CA TRP A 78 -5.01 2.65 7.49
C TRP A 78 -5.69 2.40 6.14
N ALA A 79 -7.03 2.40 6.16
CA ALA A 79 -7.83 2.39 4.95
C ALA A 79 -7.82 3.78 4.30
N MET A 80 -7.41 3.89 3.04
CA MET A 80 -7.57 5.12 2.26
C MET A 80 -8.97 5.20 1.66
N GLU A 81 -9.65 6.33 1.87
CA GLU A 81 -10.98 6.57 1.30
C GLU A 81 -10.91 7.07 -0.15
N ASN A 82 -9.84 7.79 -0.51
CA ASN A 82 -9.71 8.41 -1.83
C ASN A 82 -8.91 7.55 -2.80
N LYS A 83 -9.54 7.18 -3.90
CA LYS A 83 -8.98 6.37 -4.99
C LYS A 83 -7.82 7.04 -5.69
N GLN A 84 -7.92 8.35 -5.95
CA GLN A 84 -6.87 9.08 -6.65
C GLN A 84 -5.56 9.10 -5.85
N GLU A 85 -5.67 9.20 -4.52
CA GLU A 85 -4.50 9.20 -3.64
C GLU A 85 -3.73 7.89 -3.71
N MET A 86 -4.44 6.76 -3.80
CA MET A 86 -3.79 5.46 -3.96
C MET A 86 -3.07 5.34 -5.31
N ILE A 87 -3.66 5.87 -6.39
CA ILE A 87 -3.03 5.91 -7.71
C ILE A 87 -1.76 6.77 -7.68
N ASP A 88 -1.83 7.97 -7.11
CA ASP A 88 -0.70 8.90 -7.02
C ASP A 88 0.46 8.29 -6.22
N ILE A 89 0.17 7.58 -5.13
CA ILE A 89 1.18 6.88 -4.32
C ILE A 89 1.83 5.76 -5.14
N ILE A 90 1.02 4.91 -5.79
CA ILE A 90 1.54 3.82 -6.63
C ILE A 90 2.44 4.38 -7.74
N GLU A 91 2.04 5.47 -8.39
CA GLU A 91 2.83 6.10 -9.43
C GLU A 91 4.15 6.65 -8.89
N THR A 92 4.12 7.33 -7.74
CA THR A 92 5.31 7.90 -7.12
C THR A 92 6.29 6.81 -6.73
N VAL A 93 5.80 5.71 -6.16
CA VAL A 93 6.61 4.53 -5.81
C VAL A 93 7.19 3.88 -7.06
N TYR A 94 6.41 3.73 -8.13
CA TYR A 94 6.89 3.17 -9.38
C TYR A 94 8.01 4.04 -10.00
N ARG A 95 7.82 5.37 -10.04
CA ARG A 95 8.83 6.32 -10.54
C ARG A 95 10.09 6.31 -9.66
N GLY A 96 9.93 6.25 -8.34
CA GLY A 96 11.05 6.19 -7.39
C GLY A 96 11.84 4.90 -7.48
N ALA A 97 11.14 3.77 -7.53
CA ALA A 97 11.73 2.43 -7.61
C ALA A 97 12.41 2.18 -8.97
N ARG A 98 11.87 2.71 -10.08
CA ARG A 98 12.55 2.70 -11.39
C ARG A 98 13.89 3.42 -11.39
N LYS A 99 14.03 4.47 -10.56
CA LYS A 99 15.29 5.19 -10.35
C LYS A 99 16.23 4.48 -9.36
N GLY A 100 15.83 3.33 -8.82
CA GLY A 100 16.62 2.57 -7.85
C GLY A 100 16.56 3.11 -6.41
N ARG A 101 15.62 4.01 -6.11
CA ARG A 101 15.44 4.53 -4.74
C ARG A 101 14.66 3.50 -3.92
N GLY A 102 15.20 3.17 -2.74
CA GLY A 102 14.52 2.30 -1.76
C GLY A 102 13.50 3.03 -0.89
N LEU A 103 13.64 4.37 -0.79
CA LEU A 103 12.72 5.25 -0.07
C LEU A 103 12.11 6.25 -1.05
N VAL A 104 10.81 6.40 -0.97
CA VAL A 104 10.02 7.31 -1.81
C VAL A 104 9.20 8.22 -0.91
N VAL A 105 9.18 9.52 -1.20
CA VAL A 105 8.38 10.49 -0.46
C VAL A 105 7.03 10.64 -1.14
N SER A 106 5.93 10.56 -0.40
CA SER A 106 4.61 10.80 -0.97
C SER A 106 4.43 12.27 -1.37
N PRO A 107 3.69 12.55 -2.45
CA PRO A 107 3.43 13.92 -2.88
C PRO A 107 2.51 14.69 -1.91
N LYS A 108 1.75 13.97 -1.08
CA LYS A 108 0.92 14.53 -0.01
C LYS A 108 1.48 14.13 1.34
N ASP A 109 1.47 15.06 2.29
CA ASP A 109 1.78 14.80 3.68
C ASP A 109 0.51 14.31 4.40
N TYR A 110 0.59 13.13 5.03
CA TYR A 110 -0.49 12.55 5.82
C TYR A 110 -0.36 12.85 7.32
N SER A 111 0.66 13.62 7.73
CA SER A 111 0.94 13.98 9.12
C SER A 111 -0.21 14.72 9.83
N THR A 112 -1.06 15.45 9.09
CA THR A 112 -2.12 16.29 9.65
C THR A 112 -3.47 15.59 9.79
N LYS A 113 -3.70 14.43 9.15
CA LYS A 113 -4.96 13.68 9.30
C LYS A 113 -5.13 13.04 10.69
N TYR A 114 -4.05 12.94 11.47
CA TYR A 114 -4.06 12.44 12.86
C TYR A 114 -3.78 13.54 13.91
N ARG A 115 -3.67 14.81 13.50
CA ARG A 115 -3.67 15.92 14.46
C ARG A 115 -5.13 16.19 14.87
N TYR A 116 -5.53 15.59 15.99
CA TYR A 116 -6.75 15.92 16.71
C TYR A 116 -6.90 17.41 16.96
#